data_AF-A0A9D1XMX9-F1
#
_entry.id   AF-A0A9D1XMX9-F1
#
_cell.length_a   1.000
_cell.length_b   1.000
_cell.length_c   1.000
_cell.angle_alpha   90.00
_cell.angle_beta   90.00
_cell.angle_gamma   90.00
#
_symmetry.space_group_name_H-M   'P 1'
#
loop_
_entity.id
_entity.type
_entity.pdbx_description
1 polymer ?
#
loop_
_entity_poly.entity_id
_entity_poly.type
_entity_poly.pdbx_seq_one_letter_code
_entity_poly.pdbx_strand_id
1 'polypeptide(L)'
;GKIRAYNKITKYAIDEGYDYNDIQVLVPMYQGVAGIDALNDALQDVFNPCDDETLIYRVGRKEFRIGDKILQLKNRPDDEVFNGDIGTLIDICLKDNFEYLQDTLVVDFDGNIIEYTSNDFNTITHAYCMSIHKSQGNEFKIVIMAVLSDYYVMLKRNLLYTAITRSKQSLFILGSFKAFMYGLNNYQDFRRKTSLIQRFEKEETISVYDFLE
;
A
#
# COMPACT_ATOMS: atom_id res chain seq x y z
N GLY A 1 -22.93 -4.83 -0.72
CA GLY A 1 -22.13 -3.61 -0.49
C GLY A 1 -20.79 -3.75 -1.20
N LYS A 2 -20.05 -2.64 -1.37
CA LYS A 2 -18.76 -2.61 -2.10
C LYS A 2 -17.72 -3.58 -1.52
N ILE A 3 -17.56 -3.62 -0.19
CA ILE A 3 -16.64 -4.52 0.53
C ILE A 3 -16.90 -6.00 0.19
N ARG A 4 -18.17 -6.42 0.08
CA ARG A 4 -18.52 -7.81 -0.28
C ARG A 4 -17.98 -8.23 -1.65
N ALA A 5 -17.86 -7.30 -2.60
CA ALA A 5 -17.30 -7.61 -3.91
C ALA A 5 -15.79 -7.89 -3.83
N TYR A 6 -15.04 -7.09 -3.05
CA TYR A 6 -13.62 -7.35 -2.77
C TYR A 6 -13.46 -8.72 -2.13
N ASN A 7 -14.15 -8.99 -1.03
CA ASN A 7 -14.02 -10.26 -0.30
C ASN A 7 -14.37 -11.46 -1.19
N LYS A 8 -15.35 -11.34 -2.10
CA LYS A 8 -15.70 -12.43 -3.02
C LYS A 8 -14.57 -12.75 -4.02
N ILE A 9 -13.96 -11.72 -4.60
CA ILE A 9 -12.89 -11.90 -5.60
C ILE A 9 -11.61 -12.36 -4.90
N THR A 10 -11.32 -11.80 -3.73
CA THR A 10 -10.20 -12.25 -2.90
C THR A 10 -10.35 -13.72 -2.53
N LYS A 11 -11.52 -14.16 -2.06
CA LYS A 11 -11.78 -15.58 -1.76
C LYS A 11 -11.62 -16.46 -2.99
N TYR A 12 -12.16 -16.05 -4.13
CA TYR A 12 -11.98 -16.78 -5.39
C TYR A 12 -10.50 -16.94 -5.75
N ALA A 13 -9.68 -15.90 -5.60
CA ALA A 13 -8.25 -15.99 -5.86
C ALA A 13 -7.54 -16.91 -4.85
N ILE A 14 -7.94 -16.88 -3.57
CA ILE A 14 -7.42 -17.81 -2.55
C ILE A 14 -7.78 -19.26 -2.90
N ASP A 15 -9.02 -19.52 -3.32
CA ASP A 15 -9.49 -20.86 -3.72
C ASP A 15 -8.70 -21.40 -4.93
N GLU A 16 -8.21 -20.51 -5.80
CA GLU A 16 -7.33 -20.85 -6.93
C GLU A 16 -5.84 -21.02 -6.54
N GLY A 17 -5.50 -20.88 -5.26
CA GLY A 17 -4.16 -21.13 -4.72
C GLY A 17 -3.25 -19.90 -4.63
N TYR A 18 -3.79 -18.69 -4.78
CA TYR A 18 -3.04 -17.45 -4.53
C TYR A 18 -3.09 -17.04 -3.06
N ASP A 19 -2.02 -16.45 -2.56
CA ASP A 19 -1.95 -15.95 -1.18
C ASP A 19 -2.10 -14.42 -1.09
N TYR A 20 -1.95 -13.90 0.13
CA TYR A 20 -2.02 -12.46 0.40
C TYR A 20 -0.84 -11.66 -0.19
N ASN A 21 0.28 -12.31 -0.52
CA ASN A 21 1.42 -11.66 -1.19
C ASN A 21 1.15 -11.49 -2.68
N ASP A 22 0.45 -12.44 -3.28
CA ASP A 22 0.09 -12.43 -4.69
C ASP A 22 -1.02 -11.42 -5.05
N ILE A 23 -1.91 -11.15 -4.09
CA ILE A 23 -3.11 -10.34 -4.28
C ILE A 23 -2.92 -8.96 -3.65
N GLN A 24 -3.25 -7.91 -4.39
CA GLN A 24 -3.28 -6.55 -3.86
C GLN A 24 -4.56 -5.81 -4.20
N VAL A 25 -5.21 -5.27 -3.17
CA VAL A 25 -6.30 -4.31 -3.35
C VAL A 25 -5.73 -2.90 -3.44
N LEU A 26 -6.09 -2.17 -4.51
CA LEU A 26 -5.65 -0.81 -4.76
C LEU A 26 -6.84 0.15 -4.85
N VAL A 27 -6.78 1.24 -4.08
CA VAL A 27 -7.82 2.28 -4.11
C VAL A 27 -7.25 3.68 -4.34
N PRO A 28 -8.01 4.60 -4.98
CA PRO A 28 -7.55 5.96 -5.22
C PRO A 28 -7.47 6.83 -3.95
N MET A 29 -8.36 6.63 -2.96
CA MET A 29 -8.49 7.48 -1.77
C MET A 29 -8.46 6.72 -0.46
N TYR A 30 -7.93 7.39 0.58
CA TYR A 30 -7.95 6.93 1.98
C TYR A 30 -9.32 7.06 2.65
N GLN A 31 -10.16 8.05 2.29
CA GLN A 31 -11.41 8.36 3.02
C GLN A 31 -12.69 7.92 2.29
N GLY A 32 -13.67 7.42 3.06
CA GLY A 32 -15.03 7.09 2.62
C GLY A 32 -15.54 5.76 3.19
N VAL A 33 -16.78 5.38 2.83
CA VAL A 33 -17.46 4.12 3.24
C VAL A 33 -16.75 2.85 2.71
N ALA A 34 -15.74 3.02 1.85
CA ALA A 34 -14.81 2.00 1.37
C ALA A 34 -13.37 2.57 1.37
N GLY A 35 -12.99 3.26 2.45
CA GLY A 35 -11.63 3.74 2.68
C GLY A 35 -10.64 2.58 2.85
N ILE A 36 -9.34 2.91 2.84
CA ILE A 36 -8.26 1.93 2.97
C ILE A 36 -8.36 1.15 4.27
N ASP A 37 -8.63 1.84 5.39
CA ASP A 37 -8.72 1.20 6.71
C ASP A 37 -9.85 0.16 6.77
N ALA A 38 -11.07 0.54 6.36
CA ALA A 38 -12.21 -0.38 6.37
C ALA A 38 -12.05 -1.58 5.41
N LEU A 39 -11.32 -1.40 4.31
CA LEU A 39 -10.96 -2.50 3.42
C LEU A 39 -9.88 -3.39 4.04
N ASN A 40 -8.88 -2.80 4.70
CA ASN A 40 -7.87 -3.57 5.41
C ASN A 40 -8.50 -4.44 6.50
N ASP A 41 -9.37 -3.88 7.34
CA ASP A 41 -10.08 -4.63 8.37
C ASP A 41 -10.87 -5.80 7.75
N ALA A 42 -11.66 -5.51 6.70
CA ALA A 42 -12.49 -6.53 6.07
C ALA A 42 -11.70 -7.59 5.27
N LEU A 43 -10.50 -7.27 4.81
CA LEU A 43 -9.61 -8.20 4.09
C LEU A 43 -8.74 -8.99 5.06
N GLN A 44 -8.39 -8.43 6.22
CA GLN A 44 -7.72 -9.16 7.29
C GLN A 44 -8.57 -10.37 7.68
N ASP A 45 -9.88 -10.22 7.88
CA ASP A 45 -10.75 -11.35 8.19
C ASP A 45 -10.89 -12.40 7.05
N VAL A 46 -10.46 -12.06 5.83
CA VAL A 46 -10.45 -12.99 4.69
C VAL A 46 -9.12 -13.71 4.58
N PHE A 47 -8.01 -13.00 4.75
CA PHE A 47 -6.66 -13.53 4.59
C PHE A 47 -6.08 -14.13 5.87
N ASN A 48 -6.44 -13.55 7.02
CA ASN A 48 -5.95 -13.90 8.35
C ASN A 48 -7.13 -13.91 9.36
N PRO A 49 -8.09 -14.84 9.19
CA PRO A 49 -9.23 -14.97 10.09
C PRO A 49 -8.75 -15.32 11.51
N CYS A 50 -9.34 -14.68 12.52
CA CYS A 50 -9.09 -15.02 13.92
C CYS A 50 -10.10 -16.05 14.45
N ASP A 51 -9.65 -16.86 15.40
CA ASP A 51 -10.45 -17.71 16.27
C ASP A 51 -10.29 -17.30 17.75
N ASP A 52 -10.88 -18.07 18.66
CA ASP A 52 -10.87 -17.78 20.10
C ASP A 52 -9.46 -17.88 20.73
N GLU A 53 -8.51 -18.56 20.07
CA GLU A 53 -7.13 -18.73 20.56
C GLU A 53 -6.17 -17.72 19.94
N THR A 54 -6.62 -16.97 18.93
CA THR A 54 -5.79 -16.00 18.23
C THR A 54 -5.41 -14.83 19.14
N LEU A 55 -4.10 -14.63 19.34
CA LEU A 55 -3.58 -13.46 20.04
C LEU A 55 -3.82 -12.20 19.19
N ILE A 56 -4.57 -11.25 19.75
CA ILE A 56 -4.88 -9.97 19.10
C ILE A 56 -4.24 -8.83 19.89
N TYR A 57 -3.37 -8.07 19.22
CA TYR A 57 -2.79 -6.85 19.79
C TYR A 57 -3.47 -5.61 19.24
N ARG A 58 -4.00 -4.74 20.11
CA ARG A 58 -4.80 -3.58 19.71
C ARG A 58 -4.00 -2.28 19.80
N VAL A 59 -3.93 -1.56 18.68
CA VAL A 59 -3.38 -0.19 18.62
C VAL A 59 -4.45 0.76 18.12
N GLY A 60 -5.06 1.50 19.04
CA GLY A 60 -6.18 2.40 18.74
C GLY A 60 -7.39 1.61 18.23
N ARG A 61 -7.68 1.71 16.93
CA ARG A 61 -8.78 0.95 16.27
C ARG A 61 -8.30 -0.26 15.47
N LYS A 62 -6.99 -0.44 15.31
CA LYS A 62 -6.41 -1.52 14.51
C LYS A 62 -6.12 -2.72 15.38
N GLU A 63 -6.42 -3.89 14.85
CA GLU A 63 -6.12 -5.19 15.46
C GLU A 63 -4.99 -5.84 14.68
N PHE A 64 -3.88 -6.14 15.34
CA PHE A 64 -2.75 -6.85 14.76
C PHE A 64 -2.75 -8.31 15.21
N ARG A 65 -2.49 -9.20 14.26
CA ARG A 65 -2.47 -10.65 14.41
C ARG A 65 -1.25 -11.20 13.70
N ILE A 66 -0.59 -12.21 14.26
CA ILE A 66 0.50 -12.92 13.57
C ILE A 66 -0.01 -13.39 12.20
N GLY A 67 0.81 -13.23 11.17
CA GLY A 67 0.45 -13.45 9.76
C GLY A 67 -0.05 -12.21 9.03
N ASP A 68 -0.23 -11.07 9.72
CA ASP A 68 -0.71 -9.85 9.06
C ASP A 68 0.28 -9.29 8.04
N LYS A 69 -0.24 -8.90 6.88
CA LYS A 69 0.51 -8.12 5.87
C LYS A 69 0.69 -6.68 6.35
N ILE A 70 1.93 -6.26 6.60
CA ILE A 70 2.28 -4.95 7.18
C ILE A 70 2.93 -4.04 6.13
N LEU A 71 2.60 -2.75 6.17
CA LEU A 71 3.17 -1.68 5.34
C LEU A 71 3.95 -0.71 6.22
N GLN A 72 5.20 -0.44 5.86
CA GLN A 72 6.00 0.61 6.48
C GLN A 72 5.60 2.00 5.94
N LEU A 73 5.34 2.95 6.86
CA LEU A 73 4.86 4.30 6.53
C LEU A 73 5.94 5.39 6.58
N LYS A 74 7.07 5.13 7.26
CA LYS A 74 8.20 6.06 7.43
C LYS A 74 9.52 5.34 7.19
N ASN A 75 10.52 6.01 6.62
CA ASN A 75 11.84 5.38 6.44
C ASN A 75 12.49 5.14 7.81
N ARG A 76 13.08 3.95 7.97
CA ARG A 76 13.98 3.55 9.06
C ARG A 76 15.31 3.14 8.41
N PRO A 77 16.14 4.12 7.98
CA PRO A 77 17.33 3.83 7.18
C PRO A 77 18.38 3.01 7.95
N ASP A 78 18.45 3.18 9.28
CA ASP A 78 19.34 2.39 10.15
C ASP A 78 18.96 0.90 10.18
N ASP A 79 17.68 0.62 9.95
CA ASP A 79 17.12 -0.73 9.90
C ASP A 79 16.96 -1.24 8.45
N GLU A 80 17.40 -0.46 7.45
CA GLU A 80 17.25 -0.77 6.02
C GLU A 80 15.78 -1.02 5.56
N VAL A 81 14.79 -0.45 6.25
CA VAL A 81 13.37 -0.52 5.85
C VAL A 81 12.84 0.85 5.44
N PHE A 82 12.19 0.93 4.28
CA PHE A 82 11.74 2.16 3.65
C PHE A 82 10.22 2.27 3.58
N ASN A 83 9.74 3.49 3.39
CA ASN A 83 8.32 3.77 3.24
C ASN A 83 7.74 3.13 1.97
N GLY A 84 6.78 2.24 2.14
CA GLY A 84 6.19 1.45 1.07
C GLY A 84 6.57 -0.03 1.11
N ASP A 85 7.55 -0.39 1.94
CA ASP A 85 7.96 -1.78 2.11
C ASP A 85 6.85 -2.58 2.79
N ILE A 86 6.70 -3.83 2.35
CA ILE A 86 5.68 -4.75 2.79
C ILE A 86 6.37 -5.91 3.51
N GLY A 87 5.93 -6.18 4.74
CA GLY A 87 6.41 -7.29 5.54
C GLY A 87 5.26 -8.13 6.08
N THR A 88 5.59 -9.14 6.87
CA THR A 88 4.63 -10.00 7.58
C THR A 88 4.87 -9.89 9.08
N LEU A 89 3.81 -9.67 9.86
CA LEU A 89 3.91 -9.72 11.32
C LEU A 89 4.14 -11.17 11.75
N ILE A 90 5.31 -11.48 12.30
CA ILE A 90 5.71 -12.85 12.66
C ILE A 90 5.59 -13.14 14.15
N ASP A 91 5.61 -12.12 15.01
CA ASP A 91 5.47 -12.30 16.45
C ASP A 91 4.83 -11.09 17.17
N ILE A 92 4.23 -11.35 18.32
CA ILE A 92 3.65 -10.36 19.24
C ILE A 92 4.16 -10.69 20.65
N CYS A 93 5.16 -9.93 21.09
CA CYS A 93 5.80 -10.14 22.37
C CYS A 93 5.17 -9.21 23.42
N LEU A 94 4.44 -9.78 24.37
CA LEU A 94 3.82 -9.02 25.45
C LEU A 94 4.83 -8.77 26.57
N LYS A 95 4.73 -7.60 27.20
CA LYS A 95 5.57 -7.22 28.34
C LYS A 95 5.45 -8.25 29.47
N ASP A 96 6.59 -8.79 29.89
CA ASP A 96 6.70 -9.77 30.98
C ASP A 96 7.62 -9.31 32.14
N ASN A 97 8.21 -8.11 32.03
CA ASN A 97 9.20 -7.55 32.96
C ASN A 97 10.49 -8.38 33.10
N PHE A 98 10.76 -9.30 32.18
CA PHE A 98 12.00 -10.10 32.13
C PHE A 98 12.69 -9.92 30.78
N GLU A 99 12.13 -10.50 29.72
CA GLU A 99 12.70 -10.45 28.37
C GLU A 99 12.19 -9.21 27.62
N TYR A 100 10.91 -8.88 27.78
CA TYR A 100 10.28 -7.73 27.12
C TYR A 100 9.91 -6.65 28.14
N LEU A 101 10.57 -5.49 28.04
CA LEU A 101 10.32 -4.32 28.89
C LEU A 101 9.02 -3.59 28.53
N GLN A 102 8.51 -3.80 27.33
CA GLN A 102 7.29 -3.25 26.76
C GLN A 102 6.75 -4.18 25.67
N ASP A 103 5.50 -3.99 25.28
CA ASP A 103 4.87 -4.75 24.21
C ASP A 103 5.55 -4.42 22.86
N THR A 104 5.92 -5.46 22.13
CA THR A 104 6.68 -5.39 20.88
C THR A 104 5.98 -6.20 19.79
N LEU A 105 5.92 -5.63 18.58
CA LEU A 105 5.50 -6.32 17.37
C LEU A 105 6.73 -6.61 16.52
N VAL A 106 6.86 -7.84 16.02
CA VAL A 106 8.03 -8.27 15.23
C VAL A 106 7.60 -8.53 13.80
N VAL A 107 8.14 -7.76 12.86
CA VAL A 107 7.76 -7.81 11.44
C VAL A 107 8.95 -8.25 10.60
N ASP A 108 8.73 -9.24 9.74
CA ASP A 108 9.71 -9.69 8.75
C ASP A 108 9.48 -8.98 7.41
N PHE A 109 10.45 -8.16 7.00
CA PHE A 109 10.52 -7.52 5.69
C PHE A 109 11.51 -8.27 4.79
N ASP A 110 11.07 -9.38 4.20
CA ASP A 110 11.85 -10.20 3.26
C ASP A 110 13.19 -10.68 3.82
N GLY A 111 13.17 -11.23 5.04
CA GLY A 111 14.33 -11.69 5.80
C GLY A 111 14.91 -10.66 6.77
N ASN A 112 14.47 -9.40 6.69
CA ASN A 112 14.87 -8.34 7.61
C ASN A 112 13.87 -8.22 8.77
N ILE A 113 14.23 -8.77 9.93
CA ILE A 113 13.36 -8.84 11.12
C ILE A 113 13.48 -7.56 11.93
N ILE A 114 12.41 -6.77 11.98
CA ILE A 114 12.36 -5.49 12.69
C ILE A 114 11.37 -5.53 13.85
N GLU A 115 11.83 -5.06 15.00
CA GLU A 115 11.01 -4.85 16.18
C GLU A 115 10.38 -3.45 16.20
N TYR A 116 9.10 -3.41 16.55
CA TYR A 116 8.31 -2.19 16.72
C TYR A 116 7.80 -2.11 18.13
N THR A 117 8.06 -0.98 18.75
CA THR A 117 7.58 -0.69 20.11
C THR A 117 6.37 0.22 20.07
N SER A 118 5.77 0.48 21.23
CA SER A 118 4.65 1.42 21.36
C SER A 118 4.84 2.78 20.69
N ASN A 119 6.07 3.29 20.62
CA ASN A 119 6.40 4.56 19.96
C ASN A 119 6.39 4.46 18.43
N ASP A 120 6.61 3.25 17.90
CA ASP A 120 6.80 2.98 16.47
C ASP A 120 5.51 2.52 15.79
N PHE A 121 4.48 2.11 16.53
CA PHE A 121 3.24 1.56 15.93
C PHE A 121 2.54 2.53 14.96
N ASN A 122 2.74 3.84 15.11
CA ASN A 122 2.22 4.82 14.15
C ASN A 122 2.94 4.82 12.79
N THR A 123 4.03 4.07 12.67
CA THR A 123 4.84 3.93 11.47
C THR A 123 4.50 2.68 10.66
N ILE A 124 3.58 1.84 11.15
CA ILE A 124 3.11 0.64 10.46
C ILE A 124 1.59 0.60 10.33
N THR A 125 1.10 -0.14 9.34
CA THR A 125 -0.33 -0.39 9.12
C THR A 125 -0.53 -1.66 8.32
N HIS A 126 -1.75 -2.21 8.28
CA HIS A 126 -2.10 -3.28 7.35
C HIS A 126 -1.92 -2.88 5.88
N ALA A 127 -1.50 -3.85 5.07
CA ALA A 127 -1.14 -3.67 3.66
C ALA A 127 -2.06 -4.43 2.68
N TYR A 128 -3.11 -5.13 3.14
CA TYR A 128 -4.05 -5.85 2.26
C TYR A 128 -4.70 -4.93 1.22
N CYS A 129 -4.95 -3.68 1.61
CA CYS A 129 -5.39 -2.58 0.77
C CYS A 129 -4.42 -1.41 0.92
N MET A 130 -4.02 -0.80 -0.20
CA MET A 130 -3.21 0.41 -0.19
C MET A 130 -3.60 1.38 -1.31
N SER A 131 -3.08 2.60 -1.24
CA SER A 131 -3.29 3.57 -2.30
C SER A 131 -2.45 3.23 -3.52
N ILE A 132 -2.94 3.59 -4.71
CA ILE A 132 -2.20 3.41 -5.97
C ILE A 132 -0.82 4.11 -5.90
N HIS A 133 -0.74 5.26 -5.22
CA HIS A 133 0.52 5.97 -5.02
C HIS A 133 1.52 5.18 -4.16
N LYS A 134 1.07 4.48 -3.12
CA LYS A 134 1.93 3.66 -2.26
C LYS A 134 2.36 2.35 -2.91
N SER A 135 1.69 1.92 -3.99
CA SER A 135 2.09 0.75 -4.78
C SER A 135 3.19 1.01 -5.82
N GLN A 136 3.71 2.25 -5.90
CA GLN A 136 4.77 2.58 -6.86
C GLN A 136 6.03 1.76 -6.58
N GLY A 137 6.56 1.07 -7.59
CA GLY A 137 7.70 0.15 -7.45
C GLY A 137 7.28 -1.30 -7.20
N ASN A 138 6.12 -1.54 -6.59
CA ASN A 138 5.61 -2.90 -6.31
C ASN A 138 4.76 -3.45 -7.47
N GLU A 139 4.82 -4.75 -7.72
CA GLU A 139 3.98 -5.43 -8.69
C GLU A 139 3.44 -6.73 -8.09
N PHE A 140 2.18 -7.05 -8.40
CA PHE A 140 1.44 -8.16 -7.81
C PHE A 140 0.91 -9.06 -8.91
N LYS A 141 0.74 -10.37 -8.64
CA LYS A 141 0.13 -11.28 -9.62
C LYS A 141 -1.29 -10.85 -9.93
N ILE A 142 -2.05 -10.52 -8.89
CA ILE A 142 -3.46 -10.12 -8.99
C ILE A 142 -3.64 -8.73 -8.38
N VAL A 143 -4.24 -7.82 -9.14
CA VAL A 143 -4.65 -6.51 -8.64
C VAL A 143 -6.17 -6.38 -8.69
N ILE A 144 -6.76 -5.92 -7.59
CA ILE A 144 -8.19 -5.59 -7.50
C ILE A 144 -8.31 -4.09 -7.25
N MET A 145 -8.78 -3.33 -8.23
CA MET A 145 -8.86 -1.87 -8.14
C MET A 145 -10.28 -1.31 -8.09
N ALA A 146 -10.47 -0.24 -7.32
CA ALA A 146 -11.73 0.49 -7.25
C ALA A 146 -11.83 1.60 -8.31
N VAL A 147 -12.89 1.59 -9.11
CA VAL A 147 -13.22 2.69 -10.04
C VAL A 147 -14.66 3.13 -9.83
N LEU A 148 -14.86 3.88 -8.75
CA LEU A 148 -16.17 4.32 -8.28
C LEU A 148 -16.41 5.80 -8.55
N SER A 149 -17.68 6.18 -8.63
CA SER A 149 -18.04 7.58 -8.85
C SER A 149 -17.64 8.51 -7.71
N ASP A 150 -17.56 7.98 -6.50
CA ASP A 150 -17.09 8.71 -5.31
C ASP A 150 -15.62 9.15 -5.43
N TYR A 151 -14.85 8.58 -6.36
CA TYR A 151 -13.43 8.88 -6.57
C TYR A 151 -13.16 9.82 -7.75
N TYR A 152 -14.19 10.39 -8.41
CA TYR A 152 -14.03 11.18 -9.63
C TYR A 152 -12.93 12.24 -9.58
N VAL A 153 -12.72 12.90 -8.43
CA VAL A 153 -11.67 13.91 -8.27
C VAL A 153 -10.26 13.34 -8.50
N MET A 154 -10.02 12.08 -8.12
CA MET A 154 -8.72 11.42 -8.27
C MET A 154 -8.63 10.53 -9.50
N LEU A 155 -9.75 10.18 -10.14
CA LEU A 155 -9.74 9.40 -11.37
C LEU A 155 -9.12 10.22 -12.52
N LYS A 156 -7.84 9.93 -12.77
CA LYS A 156 -7.03 10.49 -13.85
C LYS A 156 -6.40 9.36 -14.65
N ARG A 157 -6.11 9.61 -15.92
CA ARG A 157 -5.59 8.58 -16.84
C ARG A 157 -4.30 7.95 -16.35
N ASN A 158 -3.37 8.77 -15.87
CA ASN A 158 -2.10 8.35 -15.29
C ASN A 158 -2.27 7.51 -14.01
N LEU A 159 -3.22 7.87 -13.13
CA LEU A 159 -3.51 7.05 -11.95
C LEU A 159 -4.05 5.66 -12.33
N LEU A 160 -5.01 5.61 -13.27
CA LEU A 160 -5.54 4.35 -13.80
C LEU A 160 -4.46 3.52 -14.48
N TYR A 161 -3.63 4.17 -15.31
CA TYR A 161 -2.50 3.52 -15.98
C TYR A 161 -1.54 2.89 -14.97
N THR A 162 -1.15 3.63 -13.93
CA THR A 162 -0.29 3.10 -12.87
C THR A 162 -0.91 1.89 -12.20
N ALA A 163 -2.19 1.95 -11.81
CA ALA A 163 -2.86 0.81 -11.18
C ALA A 163 -2.91 -0.43 -12.08
N ILE A 164 -3.20 -0.25 -13.37
CA ILE A 164 -3.23 -1.33 -14.37
C ILE A 164 -1.85 -1.98 -14.49
N THR A 165 -0.78 -1.19 -14.55
CA THR A 165 0.59 -1.72 -14.70
C THR A 165 1.17 -2.30 -13.42
N ARG A 166 0.46 -2.29 -12.28
CA ARG A 166 0.87 -3.06 -11.09
C ARG A 166 0.52 -4.55 -11.19
N SER A 167 -0.36 -4.93 -12.11
CA SER A 167 -0.82 -6.33 -12.29
C SER A 167 0.08 -7.10 -13.26
N LYS A 168 0.62 -8.24 -12.81
CA LYS A 168 1.41 -9.16 -13.65
C LYS A 168 0.57 -10.18 -14.40
N GLN A 169 -0.53 -10.67 -13.82
CA GLN A 169 -1.32 -11.77 -14.40
C GLN A 169 -2.79 -11.40 -14.58
N SER A 170 -3.46 -10.86 -13.55
CA SER A 170 -4.89 -10.60 -13.58
C SER A 170 -5.28 -9.30 -12.91
N LEU A 171 -6.14 -8.53 -13.59
CA LEU A 171 -6.67 -7.27 -13.11
C LEU A 171 -8.19 -7.33 -12.98
N PHE A 172 -8.70 -7.06 -11.78
CA PHE A 172 -10.12 -6.90 -11.53
C PHE A 172 -10.45 -5.43 -11.28
N ILE A 173 -11.36 -4.86 -12.09
CA ILE A 173 -11.82 -3.48 -11.92
C ILE A 173 -13.23 -3.50 -11.34
N LEU A 174 -13.39 -2.96 -10.13
CA LEU A 174 -14.67 -2.89 -9.43
C LEU A 174 -15.23 -1.48 -9.45
N GLY A 175 -16.37 -1.32 -10.12
CA GLY A 175 -17.12 -0.08 -10.11
C GLY A 175 -17.91 0.14 -11.39
N SER A 176 -18.03 1.38 -11.82
CA SER A 176 -18.86 1.72 -12.97
C SER A 176 -18.03 1.97 -14.22
N PHE A 177 -18.52 1.45 -15.35
CA PHE A 177 -17.93 1.72 -16.66
C PHE A 177 -17.87 3.23 -16.95
N LYS A 178 -18.88 3.98 -16.51
CA LYS A 178 -18.92 5.45 -16.63
C LYS A 178 -17.77 6.13 -15.86
N ALA A 179 -17.47 5.68 -14.64
CA ALA A 179 -16.35 6.19 -13.85
C ALA A 179 -15.01 5.89 -14.52
N PHE A 180 -14.86 4.69 -15.07
CA PHE A 180 -13.67 4.29 -15.81
C PHE A 180 -13.45 5.14 -17.05
N MET A 181 -14.49 5.30 -17.88
CA MET A 181 -14.44 6.17 -19.06
C MET A 181 -14.17 7.63 -18.70
N TYR A 182 -14.73 8.13 -17.59
CA TYR A 182 -14.42 9.47 -17.09
C TYR A 182 -12.93 9.60 -16.77
N GLY A 183 -12.36 8.67 -16.00
CA GLY A 183 -10.94 8.71 -15.63
C GLY A 183 -9.99 8.60 -16.83
N LEU A 184 -10.33 7.79 -17.84
CA LEU A 184 -9.55 7.67 -19.08
C LEU A 184 -9.54 8.96 -19.91
N ASN A 185 -10.68 9.67 -19.96
CA ASN A 185 -10.80 10.93 -20.68
C ASN A 185 -10.34 12.15 -19.87
N ASN A 186 -9.97 11.97 -18.60
CA ASN A 186 -9.48 13.03 -17.75
C ASN A 186 -7.96 13.21 -17.93
N TYR A 187 -7.61 13.95 -18.97
CA TYR A 187 -6.23 14.32 -19.35
C TYR A 187 -5.68 15.49 -18.54
N GLN A 188 -6.13 15.76 -17.31
CA GLN A 188 -5.51 16.80 -16.48
C GLN A 188 -4.10 16.36 -16.01
N ASP A 189 -3.18 16.27 -16.97
CA ASP A 189 -1.80 16.68 -16.79
C ASP A 189 -1.87 18.17 -16.44
N PHE A 190 -1.74 18.46 -15.15
CA PHE A 190 -1.13 19.73 -14.79
C PHE A 190 0.17 19.76 -15.58
N ARG A 191 0.27 20.58 -16.64
CA ARG A 191 1.56 20.91 -17.26
C ARG A 191 2.48 21.20 -16.10
N ARG A 192 3.42 20.30 -15.84
CA ARG A 192 4.28 20.39 -14.67
C ARG A 192 4.99 21.72 -14.82
N LYS A 193 4.74 22.66 -13.90
CA LYS A 193 5.44 23.95 -13.90
C LYS A 193 6.88 23.67 -13.49
N THR A 194 7.74 23.46 -14.48
CA THR A 194 9.16 23.20 -14.29
C THR A 194 9.95 24.00 -15.32
N SER A 195 11.06 24.58 -14.90
CA SER A 195 12.03 25.26 -15.77
C SER A 195 13.15 24.32 -16.22
N LEU A 196 13.10 23.03 -15.89
CA LEU A 196 14.17 22.08 -16.19
C LEU A 196 14.48 21.99 -17.68
N ILE A 197 13.44 21.92 -18.54
CA ILE A 197 13.61 21.92 -20.00
C ILE A 197 14.30 23.21 -20.45
N GLN A 198 13.85 24.36 -19.94
CA GLN A 198 14.45 25.66 -20.26
C GLN A 198 15.90 25.78 -19.81
N ARG A 199 16.31 25.05 -18.76
CA ARG A 199 17.71 24.99 -18.29
C ARG A 199 18.58 24.11 -19.19
N PHE A 200 18.05 23.01 -19.74
CA PHE A 200 18.77 22.18 -20.71
C PHE A 200 18.91 22.88 -22.08
N GLU A 201 17.97 23.74 -22.43
CA GLU A 201 18.02 24.54 -23.67
C GLU A 201 18.93 25.78 -23.55
N LYS A 202 19.37 26.14 -22.33
CA LYS A 202 20.44 27.10 -22.15
C LYS A 202 21.77 26.39 -22.40
N GLU A 203 22.35 26.58 -23.57
CA GLU A 203 23.78 26.37 -23.77
C GLU A 203 24.53 27.35 -22.86
N GLU A 204 24.95 26.89 -21.68
CA GLU A 204 26.08 27.52 -21.01
C GLU A 204 27.30 27.17 -21.85
N THR A 205 27.84 28.15 -22.58
CA THR A 205 29.20 28.06 -23.10
C THR A 205 30.13 27.93 -21.91
N ILE A 206 30.41 26.71 -21.50
CA ILE A 206 31.43 26.41 -20.51
C ILE A 206 32.75 26.86 -21.11
N SER A 207 33.29 27.94 -20.57
CA SER A 207 34.60 28.42 -20.93
C SER A 207 35.63 27.54 -20.21
N VAL A 208 36.72 27.17 -20.90
CA VAL A 208 37.82 26.42 -20.26
C VAL A 208 38.43 27.21 -19.08
N TYR A 209 38.17 28.52 -19.02
CA TYR A 209 38.58 29.41 -17.93
C TYR A 209 37.69 29.33 -16.68
N ASP A 210 36.50 28.72 -16.74
CA ASP A 210 35.60 28.58 -15.59
C ASP A 210 36.09 27.54 -14.56
N PHE A 211 37.15 26.79 -14.90
CA PHE A 211 37.77 25.75 -14.06
C PHE A 211 39.17 26.13 -13.54
N LEU A 212 39.60 27.39 -13.70
CA LEU A 212 40.95 27.85 -13.37
C LEU A 212 41.02 28.82 -12.15
N GLU A 213 40.02 28.81 -11.27
CA GLU A 213 40.11 29.35 -9.89
C GLU A 213 39.98 28.23 -8.86
#